data_AF-A0AAV8VNZ7-F1
#
_entry.id   AF-A0AAV8VNZ7-F1
#
_cell.length_a   1.000
_cell.length_b   1.000
_cell.length_c   1.000
_cell.angle_alpha   90.00
_cell.angle_beta   90.00
_cell.angle_gamma   90.00
#
_symmetry.space_group_name_H-M   'P 1'
#
loop_
_entity.id
_entity.type
_entity.pdbx_description
1 polymer ?
#
loop_
_entity_poly.entity_id
_entity_poly.type
_entity_poly.pdbx_seq_one_letter_code
_entity_poly.pdbx_strand_id
1 'polypeptide(L)'
;MVSILNLLFAAVCNDELRLIAFGRPVTRAHCNTDKEFNLLTRNCVFPYDYIDSWERFTETCLPSKTNFYSQLYDQCITDQDYQHALDVWKTFNIKTLGKYSDLYLKNDVLLLADIFENFRRTCLLTYCNVGDFSKSKSTRL
;
A
#
# COMPACT_ATOMS: atom_id res chain seq x y z
N MET A 1 7.22 -4.92 -12.23
CA MET A 1 6.59 -3.91 -11.33
C MET A 1 6.90 -4.16 -9.85
N VAL A 2 7.01 -5.41 -9.40
CA VAL A 2 7.38 -5.77 -8.01
C VAL A 2 8.82 -5.37 -7.63
N SER A 3 9.71 -5.24 -8.61
CA SER A 3 11.12 -4.86 -8.39
C SER A 3 11.32 -3.39 -7.97
N ILE A 4 10.43 -2.48 -8.40
CA ILE A 4 10.53 -1.05 -8.06
C ILE A 4 10.00 -0.80 -6.65
N LEU A 5 8.94 -1.51 -6.23
CA LEU A 5 8.44 -1.39 -4.86
C LEU A 5 9.48 -1.87 -3.85
N ASN A 6 10.18 -2.98 -4.10
CA ASN A 6 11.23 -3.49 -3.21
C ASN A 6 12.47 -2.58 -3.15
N LEU A 7 12.84 -1.92 -4.25
CA LEU A 7 13.94 -0.95 -4.27
C LEU A 7 13.54 0.39 -3.62
N LEU A 8 12.28 0.82 -3.74
CA LEU A 8 11.77 1.99 -3.03
C LEU A 8 11.58 1.70 -1.53
N PHE A 9 11.18 0.46 -1.18
CA PHE A 9 11.20 -0.02 0.19
C PHE A 9 12.63 0.04 0.71
N ALA A 10 13.61 -0.63 0.08
CA ALA A 10 15.00 -0.64 0.56
C ALA A 10 15.67 0.75 0.60
N ALA A 11 15.39 1.64 -0.35
CA ALA A 11 15.97 2.98 -0.39
C ALA A 11 15.35 3.94 0.66
N VAL A 12 14.13 3.66 1.13
CA VAL A 12 13.46 4.43 2.20
C VAL A 12 13.55 3.70 3.57
N CYS A 13 13.77 2.38 3.60
CA CYS A 13 13.72 1.50 4.78
C CYS A 13 15.00 1.43 5.62
N ASN A 14 16.07 2.15 5.30
CA ASN A 14 17.09 2.39 6.34
C ASN A 14 16.55 3.23 7.51
N ASP A 15 15.34 3.79 7.36
CA ASP A 15 14.59 4.51 8.39
C ASP A 15 13.11 4.04 8.42
N GLU A 16 12.84 2.74 8.56
CA GLU A 16 11.47 2.21 8.76
C GLU A 16 10.69 2.97 9.85
N LEU A 17 11.39 3.52 10.84
CA LEU A 17 10.83 4.37 11.89
C LEU A 17 10.24 5.71 11.40
N ARG A 18 10.77 6.32 10.33
CA ARG A 18 10.28 7.63 9.84
C ARG A 18 9.05 7.51 8.95
N LEU A 19 8.92 6.44 8.17
CA LEU A 19 7.69 6.18 7.39
C LEU A 19 6.49 5.93 8.30
N ILE A 20 6.70 5.26 9.44
CA ILE A 20 5.66 5.03 10.45
C ILE A 20 5.31 6.35 11.18
N ALA A 21 6.29 7.23 11.41
CA ALA A 21 6.11 8.45 12.18
C ALA A 21 5.09 9.46 11.59
N PHE A 22 4.91 9.49 10.26
CA PHE A 22 4.00 10.43 9.60
C PHE A 22 2.64 9.83 9.21
N GLY A 23 2.46 8.53 9.43
CA GLY A 23 1.23 7.82 9.11
C GLY A 23 0.94 7.73 7.60
N ARG A 24 -0.33 7.46 7.27
CA ARG A 24 -0.83 7.29 5.90
C ARG A 24 -2.05 8.19 5.65
N PRO A 25 -1.87 9.52 5.68
CA PRO A 25 -2.98 10.48 5.62
C PRO A 25 -3.78 10.40 4.31
N VAL A 26 -3.14 10.11 3.17
CA VAL A 26 -3.80 10.00 1.88
C VAL A 26 -4.69 8.75 1.86
N THR A 27 -4.14 7.59 2.24
CA THR A 27 -4.94 6.35 2.36
C THR A 27 -6.08 6.54 3.36
N ARG A 28 -5.81 7.17 4.51
CA ARG A 28 -6.82 7.43 5.55
C ARG A 28 -7.99 8.27 5.05
N ALA A 29 -7.73 9.31 4.26
CA ALA A 29 -8.76 10.17 3.71
C ALA A 29 -9.72 9.44 2.75
N HIS A 30 -9.34 8.26 2.25
CA HIS A 30 -10.15 7.44 1.35
C HIS A 30 -10.86 6.27 2.05
N CYS A 31 -10.78 6.19 3.38
CA CYS A 31 -11.41 5.16 4.20
C CYS A 31 -12.49 5.78 5.10
N ASN A 32 -13.65 5.11 5.20
CA ASN A 32 -14.74 5.55 6.06
C ASN A 32 -14.59 5.07 7.50
N THR A 33 -13.87 3.96 7.71
CA THR A 33 -13.72 3.33 9.02
C THR A 33 -12.27 2.94 9.30
N ASP A 34 -11.93 2.77 10.58
CA ASP A 34 -10.62 2.22 10.99
C ASP A 34 -10.39 0.82 10.41
N LYS A 35 -11.47 0.03 10.29
CA LYS A 35 -11.40 -1.31 9.73
C LYS A 35 -11.01 -1.28 8.25
N GLU A 36 -11.64 -0.41 7.45
CA GLU A 36 -11.26 -0.22 6.04
C GLU A 36 -9.80 0.23 5.94
N PHE A 37 -9.41 1.21 6.74
CA PHE A 37 -8.05 1.71 6.77
C PHE A 37 -7.04 0.61 7.08
N ASN A 38 -7.27 -0.17 8.14
CA ASN A 38 -6.39 -1.27 8.53
C ASN A 38 -6.31 -2.38 7.49
N LEU A 39 -7.36 -2.59 6.70
CA LEU A 39 -7.33 -3.55 5.59
C LEU A 39 -6.50 -3.01 4.42
N LEU A 40 -6.60 -1.72 4.09
CA LEU A 40 -5.86 -1.12 2.99
C LEU A 40 -4.39 -0.80 3.30
N THR A 41 -4.01 -0.72 4.57
CA THR A 41 -2.59 -0.54 4.95
C THR A 41 -1.74 -1.80 4.76
N ARG A 42 -2.35 -2.97 4.58
CA ARG A 42 -1.67 -4.21 4.20
C ARG A 42 -1.74 -4.38 2.67
N ASN A 43 -0.71 -4.97 2.08
CA ASN A 43 -0.74 -5.33 0.66
C ASN A 43 -1.90 -6.30 0.39
N CYS A 44 -2.80 -5.91 -0.51
CA CYS A 44 -3.81 -6.82 -1.05
C CYS A 44 -3.15 -7.91 -1.90
N VAL A 45 -3.81 -9.06 -2.06
CA VAL A 45 -3.40 -10.11 -3.00
C VAL A 45 -4.37 -10.16 -4.18
N PHE A 46 -3.88 -10.49 -5.37
CA PHE A 46 -4.69 -10.53 -6.57
C PHE A 46 -4.33 -11.76 -7.43
N PRO A 47 -5.33 -12.50 -7.96
CA PRO A 47 -5.09 -13.76 -8.66
C PRO A 47 -4.79 -13.50 -10.15
N TYR A 48 -3.62 -12.94 -10.45
CA TYR A 48 -3.27 -12.51 -11.82
C TYR A 48 -3.41 -13.60 -12.88
N ASP A 49 -2.87 -14.79 -12.62
CA ASP A 49 -2.86 -15.88 -13.60
C ASP A 49 -4.26 -16.49 -13.82
N TYR A 50 -5.19 -16.28 -12.88
CA TYR A 50 -6.59 -16.70 -13.03
C TYR A 50 -7.41 -15.74 -13.89
N ILE A 51 -7.00 -14.47 -13.97
CA ILE A 51 -7.67 -13.46 -14.81
C ILE A 51 -7.15 -13.61 -16.25
N ASP A 52 -7.59 -14.67 -16.90
CA ASP A 52 -7.22 -15.05 -18.27
C ASP A 52 -8.14 -14.46 -19.34
N SER A 53 -9.28 -13.89 -18.94
CA SER A 53 -10.26 -13.32 -19.84
C SER A 53 -11.06 -12.17 -19.20
N TRP A 54 -11.74 -11.36 -20.01
CA TRP A 54 -12.56 -10.26 -19.52
C TRP A 54 -13.79 -10.74 -18.74
N GLU A 55 -14.31 -11.90 -19.10
CA GLU A 55 -15.47 -12.52 -18.46
C GLU A 55 -15.19 -12.83 -16.99
N ARG A 56 -13.93 -13.14 -16.62
CA ARG A 56 -13.53 -13.37 -15.22
C ARG A 56 -13.84 -12.18 -14.33
N PHE A 57 -13.70 -10.95 -14.82
CA PHE A 57 -14.04 -9.77 -14.03
C PHE A 57 -15.53 -9.65 -13.69
N THR A 58 -16.40 -10.38 -14.38
CA THR A 58 -17.84 -10.42 -14.08
C THR A 58 -18.21 -11.44 -13.01
N GLU A 59 -17.28 -12.33 -12.64
CA GLU A 59 -17.51 -13.32 -11.58
C GLU A 59 -17.82 -12.65 -10.24
N THR A 60 -18.79 -13.20 -9.53
CA THR A 60 -19.40 -12.58 -8.34
C THR A 60 -18.88 -13.13 -7.02
N CYS A 61 -17.84 -13.95 -7.07
CA CYS A 61 -17.16 -14.51 -5.92
C CYS A 61 -15.65 -14.40 -6.08
N LEU A 62 -14.93 -14.48 -4.96
CA LEU A 62 -13.49 -14.70 -4.99
C LEU A 62 -13.18 -16.10 -5.53
N PRO A 63 -12.16 -16.25 -6.39
CA PRO A 63 -11.65 -17.55 -6.79
C PRO A 63 -11.18 -18.33 -5.56
N SER A 64 -11.15 -19.65 -5.69
CA SER A 64 -10.55 -20.50 -4.67
C SER A 64 -9.08 -20.14 -4.41
N LYS A 65 -8.56 -20.44 -3.21
CA LYS A 65 -7.16 -20.17 -2.85
C LYS A 65 -6.15 -20.75 -3.85
N THR A 66 -6.41 -21.92 -4.41
CA THR A 66 -5.54 -22.55 -5.41
C THR A 66 -5.45 -21.74 -6.70
N ASN A 67 -6.47 -20.94 -7.02
CA ASN A 67 -6.48 -20.05 -8.18
C ASN A 67 -5.73 -18.73 -7.91
N PHE A 68 -5.19 -18.51 -6.71
CA PHE A 68 -4.24 -17.45 -6.42
C PHE A 68 -2.77 -17.89 -6.61
N TYR A 69 -2.54 -19.09 -7.16
CA TYR A 69 -1.20 -19.54 -7.52
C TYR A 69 -0.57 -18.58 -8.52
N SER A 70 0.71 -18.26 -8.30
CA SER A 70 1.49 -17.39 -9.18
C SER A 70 2.54 -18.19 -9.93
N GLN A 71 2.42 -18.24 -11.26
CA GLN A 71 3.41 -18.85 -12.16
C GLN A 71 4.76 -18.13 -12.09
N LEU A 72 4.75 -16.81 -11.85
CA LEU A 72 5.98 -16.01 -11.72
C LEU A 72 6.82 -16.43 -10.51
N TYR A 73 6.17 -16.80 -9.40
CA TYR A 73 6.84 -17.16 -8.15
C TYR A 73 6.77 -18.67 -7.85
N ASP A 74 6.14 -19.45 -8.72
CA ASP A 74 5.88 -20.88 -8.56
C ASP A 74 5.33 -21.25 -7.16
N GLN A 75 4.36 -20.48 -6.67
CA GLN A 75 3.82 -20.67 -5.32
C GLN A 75 2.37 -20.22 -5.17
N CYS A 76 1.66 -20.85 -4.23
CA CYS A 76 0.36 -20.40 -3.74
C CYS A 76 0.53 -19.31 -2.67
N ILE A 77 -0.50 -18.48 -2.51
CA ILE A 77 -0.58 -17.55 -1.38
C ILE A 77 -0.77 -18.30 -0.05
N THR A 78 -0.45 -17.62 1.06
CA THR A 78 -0.65 -18.17 2.40
C THR A 78 -2.13 -18.19 2.79
N ASP A 79 -2.50 -18.98 3.82
CA ASP A 79 -3.87 -18.95 4.37
C ASP A 79 -4.22 -17.57 4.94
N GLN A 80 -3.25 -16.89 5.54
CA GLN A 80 -3.43 -15.56 6.11
C GLN A 80 -3.70 -14.50 5.03
N ASP A 81 -3.06 -14.62 3.87
CA ASP A 81 -3.30 -13.73 2.73
C ASP A 81 -4.66 -13.99 2.09
N TYR A 82 -5.04 -15.26 1.95
CA TYR A 82 -6.37 -15.60 1.42
C TYR A 82 -7.48 -15.14 2.36
N GLN A 83 -7.32 -15.34 3.68
CA GLN A 83 -8.25 -14.80 4.68
C GLN A 83 -8.35 -13.28 4.60
N HIS A 84 -7.22 -12.60 4.39
CA HIS A 84 -7.21 -11.15 4.20
C HIS A 84 -8.01 -10.72 2.95
N ALA A 85 -7.86 -11.43 1.82
CA ALA A 85 -8.65 -11.18 0.62
C ALA A 85 -10.16 -11.34 0.87
N LEU A 86 -10.57 -12.38 1.61
CA LEU A 86 -11.96 -12.59 2.03
C LEU A 86 -12.48 -11.44 2.90
N ASP A 87 -11.67 -10.97 3.84
CA ASP A 87 -12.03 -9.87 4.74
C ASP A 87 -12.18 -8.54 3.98
N VAL A 88 -11.32 -8.27 2.99
CA VAL A 88 -11.42 -7.13 2.08
C VAL A 88 -12.70 -7.23 1.25
N TRP A 89 -12.93 -8.37 0.60
CA TRP A 89 -14.12 -8.58 -0.22
C TRP A 89 -15.42 -8.33 0.56
N LYS A 90 -15.50 -8.86 1.78
CA LYS A 90 -16.64 -8.68 2.67
C LYS A 90 -16.76 -7.24 3.18
N THR A 91 -15.68 -6.63 3.64
CA THR A 91 -15.71 -5.31 4.28
C THR A 91 -16.06 -4.21 3.29
N PHE A 92 -15.55 -4.28 2.06
CA PHE A 92 -15.85 -3.31 1.00
C PHE A 92 -17.10 -3.69 0.18
N ASN A 93 -17.85 -4.71 0.63
CA ASN A 93 -19.09 -5.18 -0.01
C ASN A 93 -18.93 -5.43 -1.52
N ILE A 94 -17.81 -6.03 -1.91
CA ILE A 94 -17.42 -6.22 -3.31
C ILE A 94 -18.34 -7.26 -3.95
N LYS A 95 -18.74 -7.00 -5.19
CA LYS A 95 -19.74 -7.79 -5.93
C LYS A 95 -19.20 -8.51 -7.14
N THR A 96 -18.06 -8.07 -7.68
CA THR A 96 -17.44 -8.68 -8.85
C THR A 96 -15.92 -8.63 -8.74
N LEU A 97 -15.22 -9.53 -9.43
CA LEU A 97 -13.75 -9.48 -9.52
C LEU A 97 -13.25 -8.18 -10.17
N GLY A 98 -14.02 -7.57 -11.06
CA GLY A 98 -13.76 -6.23 -11.59
C GLY A 98 -13.69 -5.19 -10.48
N LYS A 99 -14.65 -5.18 -9.55
CA LYS A 99 -14.65 -4.25 -8.41
C LYS A 99 -13.53 -4.56 -7.40
N TYR A 100 -13.15 -5.83 -7.28
CA TYR A 100 -11.95 -6.21 -6.50
C TYR A 100 -10.66 -5.66 -7.12
N SER A 101 -10.53 -5.76 -8.45
CA SER A 101 -9.41 -5.20 -9.21
C SER A 101 -9.36 -3.67 -9.10
N ASP A 102 -10.50 -2.99 -9.23
CA ASP A 102 -10.59 -1.54 -9.05
C ASP A 102 -10.06 -1.11 -7.68
N LEU A 103 -10.45 -1.83 -6.61
CA LEU A 103 -9.99 -1.55 -5.25
C LEU A 103 -8.49 -1.85 -5.10
N TYR A 104 -8.00 -2.96 -5.65
CA TYR A 104 -6.59 -3.33 -5.62
C TYR A 104 -5.72 -2.22 -6.22
N LEU A 105 -6.05 -1.79 -7.44
CA LEU A 105 -5.30 -0.75 -8.15
C LEU A 105 -5.40 0.60 -7.44
N LYS A 106 -6.58 0.94 -6.90
CA LYS A 106 -6.73 2.15 -6.09
C LYS A 106 -5.84 2.09 -4.85
N ASN A 107 -5.76 0.94 -4.17
CA ASN A 107 -4.93 0.79 -2.98
C ASN A 107 -3.44 1.01 -3.30
N ASP A 108 -2.95 0.43 -4.38
CA ASP A 108 -1.55 0.61 -4.83
C ASP A 108 -1.23 2.11 -5.03
N VAL A 109 -2.12 2.86 -5.67
CA VAL A 109 -1.95 4.30 -5.90
C VAL A 109 -1.96 5.09 -4.58
N LEU A 110 -2.87 4.76 -3.66
CA LEU A 110 -2.96 5.45 -2.36
C LEU A 110 -1.73 5.23 -1.49
N LEU A 111 -1.26 3.99 -1.40
CA LEU A 111 -0.05 3.65 -0.65
C LEU A 111 1.18 4.32 -1.26
N LEU A 112 1.28 4.34 -2.59
CA LEU A 112 2.36 5.01 -3.30
C LEU A 112 2.32 6.54 -3.07
N ALA A 113 1.13 7.15 -3.08
CA ALA A 113 0.96 8.57 -2.79
C ALA A 113 1.42 8.93 -1.37
N ASP A 114 1.08 8.11 -0.37
CA ASP A 114 1.57 8.31 1.00
C ASP A 114 3.11 8.22 1.09
N ILE A 115 3.72 7.26 0.38
CA ILE A 115 5.19 7.14 0.31
C ILE A 115 5.80 8.41 -0.29
N PHE A 116 5.27 8.91 -1.41
CA PHE A 116 5.79 10.10 -2.06
C PHE A 116 5.60 11.37 -1.22
N GLU A 117 4.46 11.53 -0.55
CA GLU A 117 4.23 12.67 0.34
C GLU A 117 5.19 12.65 1.54
N ASN A 118 5.44 11.47 2.11
CA ASN A 118 6.40 11.29 3.20
C ASN A 118 7.84 11.56 2.74
N PHE A 119 8.21 11.07 1.55
CA PHE A 119 9.50 11.36 0.95
C PHE A 119 9.69 12.87 0.74
N ARG A 120 8.71 13.54 0.11
CA ARG A 120 8.72 14.99 -0.14
C ARG A 120 8.88 15.78 1.17
N ARG A 121 8.14 15.43 2.22
CA ARG A 121 8.24 16.06 3.54
C ARG A 121 9.62 15.87 4.16
N THR A 122 10.17 14.66 4.09
CA THR A 122 11.50 14.35 4.62
C THR A 122 12.59 15.14 3.90
N CYS A 123 12.50 15.26 2.58
CA CYS A 123 13.40 16.10 1.79
C CYS A 123 13.32 17.57 2.21
N LEU A 124 12.12 18.13 2.37
CA LEU A 124 11.95 19.51 2.82
C LEU A 124 12.55 19.75 4.22
N LEU A 125 12.29 18.85 5.16
CA LEU A 125 12.84 18.95 6.52
C LEU A 125 14.37 18.83 6.55
N THR A 126 14.94 17.99 5.69
CA THR A 126 16.37 17.65 5.72
C THR A 126 17.22 18.60 4.88
N TYR A 127 16.72 19.07 3.74
CA TYR A 127 17.49 19.85 2.77
C TYR A 127 17.05 21.32 2.67
N CYS A 128 15.80 21.65 3.05
CA CYS A 128 15.30 23.03 2.97
C CYS A 128 15.29 23.75 4.33
N ASN A 129 15.19 23.02 5.45
CA ASN A 129 15.18 23.64 6.80
C ASN A 129 16.56 23.76 7.46
N VAL A 130 17.67 23.50 6.74
CA VAL A 130 19.05 23.72 7.24
C VAL A 130 19.47 25.19 7.07
N GLY A 131 18.56 26.11 7.40
CA GLY A 131 18.77 27.56 7.30
C GLY A 131 18.87 28.31 8.63
N ASP A 132 18.55 27.69 9.78
CA ASP A 132 18.43 28.40 11.06
C ASP A 132 19.47 27.99 12.13
N PHE A 133 20.70 27.67 11.72
CA PHE A 133 21.85 27.60 12.65
C PHE A 133 22.52 28.96 12.92
N SER A 134 21.85 30.08 12.62
CA SER A 134 22.42 31.44 12.74
C SER A 134 21.88 32.28 13.92
N LYS A 135 21.23 31.70 14.93
CA LYS A 135 20.86 32.42 16.17
C LYS A 135 21.14 31.65 17.46
N SER A 136 22.39 31.28 17.73
CA SER A 136 22.83 31.02 19.12
C SER A 136 24.33 31.26 19.36
N LYS A 137 24.85 32.42 18.95
CA LYS A 137 26.08 32.97 19.54
C LYS A 137 25.95 34.48 19.73
N SER A 138 25.11 34.90 20.68
CA SER A 138 25.15 36.25 21.23
C SER A 138 24.73 36.26 22.70
N THR A 139 25.56 35.64 23.53
CA THR A 139 25.68 35.98 24.96
C THR A 139 27.10 35.64 25.42
N ARG A 140 28.02 36.53 25.09
CA ARG A 140 29.24 36.77 25.86
C ARG A 140 29.76 38.14 25.47
N LEU A 141 29.39 39.16 26.24
CA LEU A 141 30.23 40.19 26.84
C LEU A 141 29.38 40.88 27.92
#